data_AF-A0A962YR42-F1
#
_entry.id   AF-A0A962YR42-F1
#
_cell.length_a   1.000
_cell.length_b   1.000
_cell.length_c   1.000
_cell.angle_alpha   90.00
_cell.angle_beta   90.00
_cell.angle_gamma   90.00
#
_symmetry.space_group_name_H-M   'P 1'
#
loop_
_entity.id
_entity.type
_entity.pdbx_description
1 polymer ?
#
loop_
_entity_poly.entity_id
_entity_poly.type
_entity_poly.pdbx_seq_one_letter_code
_entity_poly.pdbx_strand_id
1 'polypeptide(L)' 'AIEIRQNKYLNNLVEQDHRAVKRIVRPMLGFKGFHSARTTLRGIELLHMIKKGQMIMAEGTNLSAAGQFYSLAA' A
#
# COMPACT_ATOMS: atom_id res chain seq x y z
N ALA A 1 1.41 -28.54 -11.88
CA ALA A 1 1.76 -28.67 -10.45
C ALA A 1 2.20 -27.30 -9.93
N ILE A 2 1.80 -26.88 -8.73
CA ILE A 2 2.28 -25.63 -8.12
C ILE A 2 3.62 -25.94 -7.46
N GLU A 3 4.69 -25.28 -7.89
CA GLU A 3 6.03 -25.45 -7.34
C GLU A 3 6.18 -24.55 -6.09
N ILE A 4 6.28 -25.14 -4.89
CA ILE A 4 6.44 -24.41 -3.64
C ILE A 4 7.92 -24.20 -3.37
N ARG A 5 8.42 -22.97 -3.53
CA ARG A 5 9.80 -22.61 -3.19
C ARG A 5 9.89 -22.13 -1.75
N GLN A 6 10.70 -22.78 -0.92
CA GLN A 6 11.05 -22.27 0.41
C GLN A 6 12.28 -21.38 0.35
N ASN A 7 12.10 -20.12 -0.05
CA ASN A 7 13.16 -19.11 0.00
C ASN A 7 12.87 -18.09 1.11
N LYS A 8 13.59 -18.22 2.23
CA LYS A 8 13.43 -17.36 3.41
C LYS A 8 13.62 -15.87 3.09
N TYR A 9 14.55 -15.53 2.20
CA TYR A 9 14.84 -14.14 1.84
C TYR A 9 13.67 -13.50 1.08
N LEU A 10 13.17 -14.19 0.04
CA LEU A 10 12.02 -13.71 -0.73
C LEU A 10 10.76 -13.61 0.13
N ASN A 11 10.56 -14.57 1.04
CA ASN A 11 9.44 -14.53 1.99
C ASN A 11 9.53 -13.29 2.91
N ASN A 12 10.73 -12.98 3.42
CA ASN A 12 10.93 -11.79 4.25
C ASN A 12 10.62 -10.49 3.50
N LEU A 13 10.98 -10.40 2.21
CA LEU A 13 10.71 -9.21 1.39
C LEU A 13 9.20 -8.99 1.22
N VAL A 14 8.47 -10.05 0.87
CA VAL A 14 7.00 -10.00 0.73
C VAL A 14 6.35 -9.68 2.08
N GLU A 15 6.76 -10.34 3.15
CA GLU A 15 6.22 -10.07 4.47
C GLU A 15 6.46 -8.64 4.94
N GLN A 16 7.64 -8.08 4.63
CA GLN A 16 7.99 -6.71 4.98
C GLN A 16 7.08 -5.69 4.29
N ASP A 17 6.75 -5.91 3.02
CA ASP A 17 5.86 -4.99 2.30
C ASP A 17 4.44 -5.01 2.90
N HIS A 18 3.97 -6.19 3.31
CA HIS A 18 2.64 -6.35 3.93
C HIS A 18 2.55 -5.77 5.35
N ARG A 19 3.68 -5.47 6.02
CA ARG A 19 3.68 -4.98 7.42
C ARG A 19 2.90 -3.67 7.58
N ALA A 20 2.98 -2.77 6.60
CA ALA A 20 2.30 -1.47 6.68
C ALA A 20 0.77 -1.64 6.64
N VAL A 21 0.28 -2.44 5.69
CA VAL A 21 -1.13 -2.81 5.58
C VAL A 21 -1.59 -3.48 6.87
N LYS A 22 -0.91 -4.56 7.30
CA LYS A 22 -1.26 -5.32 8.51
C LYS A 22 -1.31 -4.45 9.77
N ARG A 23 -0.43 -3.46 9.91
CA ARG A 23 -0.43 -2.53 11.05
C ARG A 23 -1.73 -1.73 11.15
N ILE A 24 -2.28 -1.33 10.01
CA ILE A 24 -3.51 -0.54 9.94
C ILE A 24 -4.75 -1.43 10.06
N VAL A 25 -4.77 -2.60 9.42
CA VAL A 25 -5.96 -3.47 9.44
C VAL A 25 -6.11 -4.32 10.70
N ARG A 26 -5.02 -4.70 11.39
CA ARG A 26 -5.08 -5.52 12.62
C ARG A 26 -5.97 -4.97 13.75
N PRO A 27 -5.94 -3.65 14.07
CA PRO A 27 -6.83 -3.10 15.10
C PRO A 27 -8.28 -2.91 14.63
N MET A 28 -8.60 -3.14 13.35
CA MET A 28 -9.96 -3.02 12.84
C MET A 28 -10.79 -4.27 13.16
N LEU A 29 -12.11 -4.12 13.30
CA LEU A 29 -13.06 -5.24 13.48
C LEU A 29 -13.32 -6.04 12.18
N GLY A 30 -12.39 -6.00 11.23
CA GLY A 30 -12.56 -6.56 9.89
C GLY A 30 -13.40 -5.68 8.96
N PHE A 31 -13.53 -6.13 7.71
CA PHE A 31 -14.31 -5.45 6.67
C PHE A 31 -15.69 -6.08 6.54
N LYS A 32 -16.73 -5.25 6.43
CA LYS A 32 -18.13 -5.72 6.27
C LYS A 32 -18.43 -6.30 4.88
N GLY A 33 -17.55 -6.14 3.90
CA GLY A 33 -17.71 -6.68 2.55
C GLY A 33 -16.47 -6.53 1.68
N PHE A 34 -16.43 -7.26 0.56
CA PHE A 34 -15.26 -7.26 -0.34
C PHE A 34 -15.03 -5.92 -1.03
N HIS A 35 -16.11 -5.24 -1.43
CA HIS A 35 -16.00 -3.93 -2.08
C HIS A 35 -15.36 -2.90 -1.15
N SER A 36 -15.82 -2.81 0.10
CA SER A 36 -15.25 -1.90 1.09
C SER A 36 -13.82 -2.28 1.45
N ALA A 37 -13.52 -3.58 1.63
CA ALA A 37 -12.16 -4.06 1.85
C ALA A 37 -11.22 -3.61 0.72
N ARG A 38 -11.62 -3.79 -0.54
CA ARG A 38 -10.82 -3.43 -1.71
C ARG A 38 -10.53 -1.93 -1.76
N THR A 39 -11.55 -1.09 -1.53
CA THR A 39 -11.39 0.37 -1.56
C THR A 39 -10.48 0.84 -0.42
N THR A 40 -10.66 0.31 0.80
CA THR A 40 -9.81 0.68 1.94
C THR A 40 -8.36 0.23 1.76
N LEU A 41 -8.13 -1.02 1.32
CA LEU A 41 -6.79 -1.53 1.08
C LEU A 41 -6.05 -0.72 0.01
N ARG A 42 -6.73 -0.36 -1.09
CA ARG A 42 -6.16 0.51 -2.14
C ARG A 42 -5.75 1.88 -1.59
N GLY A 43 -6.57 2.48 -0.71
CA GLY A 43 -6.22 3.76 -0.08
C GLY A 43 -4.99 3.65 0.83
N ILE A 44 -4.87 2.56 1.58
CA ILE A 44 -3.71 2.29 2.43
C ILE A 44 -2.44 2.11 1.57
N GLU A 45 -2.53 1.34 0.48
CA GLU A 45 -1.44 1.13 -0.46
C GLU A 45 -0.99 2.44 -1.11
N LEU A 46 -1.95 3.27 -1.56
CA LEU A 46 -1.67 4.58 -2.15
C LEU A 46 -0.88 5.49 -1.20
N LEU A 47 -1.35 5.63 0.05
CA LEU A 47 -0.65 6.45 1.04
C LEU A 47 0.75 5.91 1.36
N HIS A 48 0.92 4.59 1.34
CA HIS A 48 2.22 3.94 1.52
C HIS A 48 3.18 4.22 0.36
N MET A 49 2.68 4.21 -0.88
CA MET A 49 3.44 4.59 -2.08
C MET A 49 3.88 6.06 -2.04
N ILE A 50 2.96 6.96 -1.69
CA ILE A 50 3.25 8.39 -1.49
C ILE A 50 4.37 8.56 -0.45
N LYS A 51 4.25 7.88 0.70
CA LYS A 51 5.25 7.95 1.78
C LYS A 51 6.62 7.39 1.37
N LYS A 52 6.66 6.37 0.51
CA LYS A 52 7.91 5.81 -0.05
C LYS A 52 8.51 6.66 -1.18
N GLY A 53 7.81 7.68 -1.68
CA GLY A 53 8.23 8.44 -2.85
C GLY A 53 8.13 7.64 -4.16
N GLN A 54 7.25 6.65 -4.22
CA GLN A 54 7.05 5.79 -5.40
C GLN A 54 6.08 6.37 -6.42
N MET A 55 5.56 7.57 -6.17
CA MET A 55 4.67 8.26 -7.11
C MET A 55 5.48 8.81 -8.27
N ILE A 56 5.15 8.39 -9.49
CA ILE A 56 5.68 9.00 -10.71
C ILE A 56 4.98 10.35 -10.85
N MET A 57 5.69 11.43 -10.53
CA MET A 57 5.22 12.80 -10.70
C MET A 57 5.86 13.41 -11.95
N ALA A 58 5.15 14.34 -12.60
CA ALA A 58 5.71 15.08 -13.73
C ALA A 58 6.94 15.89 -13.27
N GLU A 59 7.94 16.02 -14.15
CA GLU A 59 9.17 16.74 -13.83
C GLU A 59 8.86 18.18 -13.37
N GLY A 60 9.34 18.53 -12.17
CA GLY A 60 9.22 19.88 -11.60
C GLY A 60 8.23 20.04 -10.44
N THR A 61 7.38 19.05 -10.14
CA THR A 61 6.43 19.15 -9.02
C THR A 61 6.96 18.51 -7.75
N ASN A 62 7.71 19.28 -6.93
CA ASN A 62 8.03 18.89 -5.55
C ASN A 62 6.81 19.08 -4.64
N LEU A 63 5.81 18.22 -4.78
CA LEU A 63 4.64 18.22 -3.91
C LEU A 63 4.95 17.49 -2.60
N SER A 64 4.48 18.04 -1.49
CA SER A 64 4.44 17.32 -0.21
C SER A 64 3.58 16.06 -0.34
N ALA A 65 3.71 15.11 0.59
CA ALA A 65 2.85 13.91 0.60
C ALA A 65 1.36 14.26 0.57
N ALA A 66 0.94 15.32 1.27
CA ALA A 66 -0.42 15.83 1.22
C ALA A 66 -0.75 16.45 -0.15
N GLY A 67 0.17 17.21 -0.74
CA GLY A 67 0.00 17.77 -2.08
C GLY A 67 -0.20 16.68 -3.15
N GLN A 68 0.60 15.61 -3.09
CA GLN A 68 0.45 14.44 -3.97
C GLN A 68 -0.88 13.73 -3.78
N PHE A 69 -1.39 13.68 -2.54
CA PHE A 69 -2.70 13.09 -2.26
C PHE A 69 -3.83 13.95 -2.84
N TYR A 70 -3.80 15.26 -2.61
CA TYR A 70 -4.82 16.18 -3.11
C TYR A 70 -4.85 16.27 -4.64
N SER A 71 -3.69 16.16 -5.31
CA SER A 71 -3.66 16.17 -6.78
C SER A 71 -4.32 14.95 -7.43
N LEU A 72 -4.59 13.88 -6.68
CA LEU A 72 -5.33 12.71 -7.19
C LEU A 72 -6.85 12.89 -7.11
N ALA A 73 -7.32 13.88 -6.35
CA ALA A 73 -8.73 14.19 -6.17
C ALA A 73 -9.21 15.38 -7.01
N ALA A 74 -8.27 16.13 -7.60
CA ALA A 74 -8.53 17.24 -8.53
C ALA A 74 -8.83 16.70 -9.93
#